data_AF-A0A8T5KAN7-F1
#
_entry.id   AF-A0A8T5KAN7-F1
#
_cell.length_a   1.000
_cell.length_b   1.000
_cell.length_c   1.000
_cell.angle_alpha   90.00
_cell.angle_beta   90.00
_cell.angle_gamma   90.00
#
_symmetry.space_group_name_H-M   'P 1'
#
loop_
_entity.id
_entity.type
_entity.pdbx_description
1 polymer ?
#
loop_
_entity_poly.entity_id
_entity_poly.type
_entity_poly.pdbx_seq_one_letter_code
_entity_poly.pdbx_strand_id
1 'polypeptide(L)'
;MEKLIAWFLALALILVPVTAHGQETPDAPPGGQVTFVEEGDPAPFDGTLYDRLASAELIVRLESEGESCEIEIDRAVGANDVAWQLRYDQLDARYKISTETYDAKVAARDDMLSLQDEQLEKLRNPKSELVFAGGVVAGIGLTVLAGWAIGQAANAPSN
;
A
#
# COMPACT_ATOMS: atom_id res chain seq x y z
N MET A 1 -43.12 24.27 16.49
CA MET A 1 -42.35 24.83 17.63
C MET A 1 -41.64 23.75 18.44
N GLU A 2 -42.23 22.57 18.63
CA GLU A 2 -41.63 21.46 19.41
C GLU A 2 -40.29 20.94 18.86
N LYS A 3 -40.12 20.87 17.53
CA LYS A 3 -38.88 20.42 16.88
C LYS A 3 -37.70 21.38 17.07
N LEU A 4 -37.98 22.68 17.22
CA LEU A 4 -36.96 23.70 17.48
C LEU A 4 -36.45 23.61 18.93
N ILE A 5 -37.34 23.32 19.87
CA ILE A 5 -37.00 23.13 21.28
C ILE A 5 -36.12 21.88 21.44
N ALA A 6 -36.49 20.78 20.79
CA ALA A 6 -35.70 19.54 20.84
C ALA A 6 -34.27 19.73 20.28
N TRP A 7 -34.14 20.49 19.19
CA TRP A 7 -32.84 20.76 18.59
C TRP A 7 -31.96 21.67 19.47
N PHE A 8 -32.58 22.66 20.12
CA PHE A 8 -31.87 23.54 21.06
C PHE A 8 -31.40 22.79 22.32
N LEU A 9 -32.20 21.84 22.81
CA LEU A 9 -31.86 20.98 23.96
C LEU A 9 -30.70 20.02 23.64
N ALA A 10 -30.70 19.42 22.43
CA ALA A 10 -29.62 18.56 21.98
C ALA A 10 -28.31 19.35 21.78
N LEU A 11 -28.39 20.57 21.22
CA LEU A 11 -27.24 21.43 21.03
C LEU A 11 -26.66 21.94 22.36
N ALA A 12 -27.53 22.25 23.33
CA ALA A 12 -27.12 22.65 24.67
C ALA A 12 -26.41 21.52 25.43
N LEU A 13 -26.79 20.25 25.20
CA LEU A 13 -26.16 19.09 25.83
C LEU A 13 -24.71 18.83 25.33
N ILE A 14 -24.39 19.28 24.12
CA ILE A 14 -23.06 19.12 23.50
C ILE A 14 -22.10 20.24 23.96
N LEU A 15 -22.63 21.44 24.24
CA LEU A 15 -21.81 22.62 24.54
C LEU A 15 -21.46 22.79 26.03
N VAL A 16 -22.13 22.06 26.93
CA VAL A 16 -21.81 22.10 28.37
C VAL A 16 -20.82 20.98 28.66
N PRO A 17 -19.54 21.28 28.99
CA PRO A 17 -18.63 20.26 29.49
C PRO A 17 -19.22 19.74 30.80
N VAL A 18 -19.58 18.45 30.82
CA VAL A 18 -19.94 17.74 32.05
C VAL A 18 -18.69 17.76 32.93
N THR A 19 -18.63 18.73 33.83
CA THR A 19 -17.68 18.76 34.93
C THR A 19 -18.23 17.80 35.97
N ALA A 20 -17.85 16.52 35.83
CA ALA A 20 -18.04 15.54 36.89
C ALA A 20 -17.13 15.93 38.05
N HIS A 21 -17.65 16.74 38.97
CA HIS A 21 -17.05 16.89 40.28
C HIS A 21 -17.29 15.57 41.03
N GLY A 22 -16.28 14.71 41.09
CA GLY A 22 -16.25 13.64 42.07
C GLY A 22 -16.24 14.29 43.46
N GLN A 23 -17.38 14.30 44.15
CA GLN A 23 -17.38 14.57 45.58
C GLN A 23 -16.72 13.36 46.24
N GLU A 24 -15.51 13.55 46.74
CA GLU A 24 -14.89 12.62 47.68
C GLU A 24 -15.80 12.54 48.91
N THR A 25 -16.54 11.44 49.04
CA THR A 25 -17.32 11.14 50.24
C THR A 25 -16.35 10.83 51.38
N PRO A 26 -16.57 11.34 52.61
CA PRO A 26 -15.74 11.04 53.79
C PRO A 26 -15.79 9.56 54.25
N ASP A 27 -16.49 8.70 53.50
CA ASP A 27 -16.93 7.37 53.92
C ASP A 27 -16.20 6.26 53.16
N ALA A 28 -15.04 6.55 52.56
CA ALA A 28 -14.20 5.53 51.98
C ALA A 28 -13.85 4.49 53.07
N PRO A 29 -14.18 3.20 52.89
CA PRO A 29 -13.85 2.19 53.88
C PRO A 29 -12.34 2.25 54.17
N PRO A 30 -11.91 2.08 55.44
CA PRO A 30 -10.50 2.11 55.76
C PRO A 30 -9.79 1.10 54.85
N GLY A 31 -8.82 1.61 54.07
CA GLY A 31 -8.05 0.80 53.14
C GLY A 31 -7.43 -0.41 53.86
N GLY A 32 -7.20 -1.49 53.12
CA GLY A 32 -6.63 -2.70 53.68
C GLY A 32 -5.31 -2.43 54.39
N GLN A 33 -5.15 -2.94 55.61
CA GLN A 33 -3.90 -2.78 56.37
C GLN A 33 -2.90 -3.87 55.98
N VAL A 34 -1.65 -3.44 55.81
CA VAL A 34 -0.51 -4.32 55.53
C VAL A 34 0.45 -4.17 56.71
N THR A 35 0.71 -5.27 57.40
CA THR A 35 1.59 -5.31 58.57
C THR A 35 2.83 -6.13 58.25
N PHE A 36 4.01 -5.59 58.53
CA PHE A 36 5.27 -6.33 58.43
C PHE A 36 5.60 -6.92 59.79
N VAL A 37 5.97 -8.19 59.82
CA VAL A 37 6.33 -8.95 61.02
C VAL A 37 7.79 -9.36 60.90
N GLU A 38 8.58 -9.07 61.94
CA GLU A 38 10.01 -9.39 62.02
C GLU A 38 10.31 -10.41 63.14
N GLU A 39 11.51 -10.98 63.11
CA GLU A 39 11.95 -12.02 64.05
C GLU A 39 11.95 -11.48 65.49
N GLY A 40 11.01 -11.96 66.31
CA GLY A 40 10.79 -11.50 67.69
C GLY A 40 9.38 -10.99 67.99
N ASP A 41 8.56 -10.78 66.96
CA ASP A 41 7.13 -10.48 67.09
C ASP A 41 6.31 -11.73 67.49
N PRO A 42 5.06 -11.58 68.00
CA PRO A 42 4.23 -12.71 68.46
C PRO A 42 3.77 -13.69 67.35
N ALA A 43 4.30 -13.58 66.14
CA ALA A 43 3.97 -14.47 65.02
C ALA A 43 5.06 -15.54 64.80
N PRO A 44 4.69 -16.73 64.31
CA PRO A 44 5.60 -17.87 64.20
C PRO A 44 6.62 -17.76 63.06
N PHE A 45 6.42 -16.84 62.12
CA PHE A 45 7.28 -16.64 60.95
C PHE A 45 7.29 -15.17 60.55
N ASP A 46 8.43 -14.71 60.03
CA ASP A 46 8.60 -13.37 59.48
C ASP A 46 7.85 -13.23 58.15
N GLY A 47 7.25 -12.07 57.89
CA GLY A 47 6.56 -11.83 56.63
C GLY A 47 5.59 -10.66 56.63
N THR A 48 4.90 -10.51 55.50
CA THR A 48 3.89 -9.46 55.30
C THR A 48 2.50 -10.04 55.48
N LEU A 49 1.78 -9.55 56.50
CA LEU A 49 0.41 -9.92 56.77
C LEU A 49 -0.54 -8.91 56.11
N TYR A 50 -1.42 -9.43 55.28
CA TYR A 50 -2.50 -8.68 54.67
C TYR A 50 -3.79 -8.95 55.44
N ASP A 51 -4.50 -7.89 55.84
CA ASP A 51 -5.88 -8.05 56.29
C ASP A 51 -6.78 -8.50 55.11
N ARG A 52 -7.99 -9.01 55.38
CA ARG A 52 -8.93 -9.50 54.35
C ARG A 52 -9.20 -8.45 53.27
N LEU A 53 -9.34 -7.19 53.67
CA LEU A 53 -9.55 -6.08 52.73
C LEU A 53 -8.30 -5.82 51.87
N ALA A 54 -7.11 -5.89 52.46
CA ALA A 54 -5.84 -5.71 51.73
C ALA A 54 -5.58 -6.86 50.75
N SER A 55 -5.98 -8.08 51.13
CA SER A 55 -5.88 -9.27 50.28
C SER A 55 -6.85 -9.19 49.11
N ALA A 56 -8.08 -8.74 49.35
CA ALA A 56 -9.08 -8.53 48.30
C ALA A 56 -8.66 -7.42 47.32
N GLU A 57 -8.14 -6.30 47.82
CA GLU A 57 -7.61 -5.23 46.97
C GLU A 57 -6.43 -5.71 46.11
N LEU A 58 -5.52 -6.49 46.70
CA LEU A 58 -4.40 -7.07 45.95
C LEU A 58 -4.86 -8.00 44.83
N ILE A 59 -5.86 -8.86 45.09
CA ILE A 59 -6.41 -9.76 44.07
C ILE A 59 -7.06 -8.96 42.93
N VAL A 60 -7.92 -7.98 43.27
CA VAL A 60 -8.57 -7.13 42.26
C VAL A 60 -7.55 -6.34 41.44
N ARG A 61 -6.50 -5.83 42.11
CA ARG A 61 -5.40 -5.15 41.42
C ARG A 61 -4.69 -6.07 40.44
N LEU A 62 -4.30 -7.27 40.90
CA LEU A 62 -3.64 -8.27 40.05
C LEU A 62 -4.49 -8.67 38.84
N GLU A 63 -5.80 -8.85 39.02
CA GLU A 63 -6.73 -9.13 37.91
C GLU A 63 -6.79 -7.96 36.92
N SER A 64 -6.91 -6.72 37.42
CA SER A 64 -6.97 -5.53 36.57
C SER A 64 -5.65 -5.24 35.83
N GLU A 65 -4.51 -5.50 36.47
CA GLU A 65 -3.18 -5.39 35.87
C GLU A 65 -2.98 -6.49 34.83
N GLY A 66 -3.49 -7.69 35.07
CA GLY A 66 -3.49 -8.80 34.12
C GLY A 66 -4.26 -8.46 32.85
N GLU A 67 -5.50 -7.97 32.99
CA GLU A 67 -6.34 -7.54 31.86
C GLU A 67 -5.68 -6.38 31.09
N SER A 68 -5.12 -5.39 31.79
CA SER A 68 -4.43 -4.26 31.16
C SER A 68 -3.20 -4.71 30.37
N CYS A 69 -2.43 -5.66 30.91
CA CYS A 69 -1.28 -6.24 30.25
C CYS A 69 -1.68 -7.00 28.98
N GLU A 70 -2.75 -7.81 29.04
CA GLU A 70 -3.26 -8.55 27.89
C GLU A 70 -3.72 -7.59 26.78
N ILE A 71 -4.46 -6.53 27.13
CA ILE A 71 -4.87 -5.49 26.17
C ILE A 71 -3.67 -4.82 25.51
N GLU A 72 -2.61 -4.53 26.27
CA GLU A 72 -1.41 -3.90 25.72
C GLU A 72 -0.62 -4.84 24.80
N ILE A 73 -0.53 -6.12 25.15
CA ILE A 73 0.05 -7.16 24.30
C ILE A 73 -0.75 -7.28 23.01
N ASP A 74 -2.08 -7.41 23.08
CA ASP A 74 -2.94 -7.53 21.91
C ASP A 74 -2.84 -6.32 20.99
N ARG A 75 -2.76 -5.12 21.58
CA ARG A 75 -2.54 -3.89 20.83
C ARG A 75 -1.19 -3.90 20.10
N ALA A 76 -0.13 -4.32 20.78
CA ALA A 76 1.21 -4.39 20.20
C ALA A 76 1.30 -5.45 19.09
N VAL A 77 0.71 -6.63 19.33
CA VAL A 77 0.64 -7.73 18.35
C VAL A 77 -0.19 -7.31 17.13
N GLY A 78 -1.37 -6.74 17.35
CA GLY A 78 -2.25 -6.28 16.27
C GLY A 78 -1.60 -5.17 15.42
N ALA A 79 -0.93 -4.20 16.05
CA ALA A 79 -0.20 -3.17 15.32
C ALA A 79 0.94 -3.76 14.46
N ASN A 80 1.64 -4.75 14.99
CA ASN A 80 2.71 -5.43 14.27
C ASN A 80 2.17 -6.30 13.12
N ASP A 81 1.06 -7.01 13.33
CA ASP A 81 0.40 -7.84 12.32
C ASP A 81 -0.03 -7.00 11.11
N VAL A 82 -0.71 -5.88 11.36
CA VAL A 82 -1.10 -4.93 10.30
C VAL A 82 0.13 -4.37 9.56
N ALA A 83 1.21 -4.07 10.29
CA ALA A 83 2.44 -3.57 9.67
C ALA A 83 3.12 -4.63 8.78
N TRP A 84 3.14 -5.89 9.21
CA TRP A 84 3.68 -6.99 8.40
C TRP A 84 2.80 -7.33 7.22
N GLN A 85 1.48 -7.36 7.41
CA GLN A 85 0.52 -7.57 6.33
C GLN A 85 0.68 -6.49 5.25
N LEU A 86 0.76 -5.22 5.63
CA LEU A 86 0.99 -4.13 4.68
C LEU A 86 2.32 -4.28 3.90
N ARG A 87 3.39 -4.72 4.58
CA ARG A 87 4.68 -4.98 3.92
C ARG A 87 4.60 -6.16 2.95
N TYR A 88 3.89 -7.21 3.33
CA TYR A 88 3.67 -8.37 2.49
C TYR A 88 2.86 -7.99 1.24
N ASP A 89 1.74 -7.30 1.41
CA ASP A 89 0.89 -6.83 0.31
C ASP A 89 1.66 -5.91 -0.64
N GLN A 90 2.51 -5.02 -0.10
CA GLN A 90 3.37 -4.17 -0.91
C GLN A 90 4.38 -5.00 -1.72
N LEU A 91 4.96 -6.04 -1.12
CA LEU A 91 5.92 -6.91 -1.80
C LEU A 91 5.23 -7.74 -2.90
N ASP A 92 4.07 -8.31 -2.61
CA ASP A 92 3.25 -9.07 -3.56
C ASP A 92 2.82 -8.19 -4.74
N ALA A 93 2.33 -6.98 -4.48
CA ALA A 93 1.96 -6.03 -5.52
C ALA A 93 3.16 -5.68 -6.42
N ARG A 94 4.33 -5.42 -5.84
CA ARG A 94 5.56 -5.16 -6.61
C ARG A 94 5.99 -6.35 -7.45
N TYR A 95 5.89 -7.55 -6.89
CA TYR A 95 6.21 -8.78 -7.58
C TYR A 95 5.28 -9.00 -8.79
N LYS A 96 3.96 -8.86 -8.59
CA LYS A 96 2.96 -8.98 -9.66
C LYS A 96 3.19 -7.96 -10.77
N ILE A 97 3.37 -6.68 -10.43
CA ILE A 97 3.67 -5.63 -11.41
C ILE A 97 4.96 -5.96 -12.18
N SER A 98 6.01 -6.39 -11.47
CA SER A 98 7.26 -6.77 -12.13
C SER A 98 7.02 -7.90 -13.14
N THR A 99 6.38 -9.00 -12.71
CA THR A 99 6.09 -10.14 -13.58
C THR A 99 5.22 -9.74 -14.79
N GLU A 100 4.11 -9.04 -14.57
CA GLU A 100 3.24 -8.57 -15.66
C GLU A 100 3.99 -7.66 -16.63
N THR A 101 4.87 -6.76 -16.14
CA THR A 101 5.67 -5.92 -17.03
C THR A 101 6.71 -6.70 -17.83
N TYR A 102 7.29 -7.76 -17.27
CA TYR A 102 8.20 -8.63 -18.01
C TYR A 102 7.44 -9.44 -19.06
N ASP A 103 6.31 -10.04 -18.70
CA ASP A 103 5.46 -10.79 -19.62
C ASP A 103 4.96 -9.91 -20.77
N ALA A 104 4.51 -8.68 -20.46
CA ALA A 104 4.11 -7.71 -21.47
C ALA A 104 5.27 -7.31 -22.40
N LYS A 105 6.50 -7.17 -21.87
CA LYS A 105 7.68 -6.88 -22.70
C LYS A 105 8.04 -8.06 -23.60
N VAL A 106 7.94 -9.30 -23.09
CA VAL A 106 8.19 -10.51 -23.89
C VAL A 106 7.14 -10.63 -24.98
N ALA A 107 5.86 -10.48 -24.65
CA ALA A 107 4.77 -10.51 -25.63
C ALA A 107 4.94 -9.43 -26.71
N ALA A 108 5.31 -8.20 -26.32
CA ALA A 108 5.57 -7.12 -27.29
C ALA A 108 6.78 -7.41 -28.19
N ARG A 109 7.83 -8.06 -27.67
CA ARG A 109 9.00 -8.49 -28.45
C ARG A 109 8.61 -9.58 -29.45
N ASP A 110 7.84 -10.57 -29.03
CA ASP A 110 7.38 -11.66 -29.87
C ASP A 110 6.46 -11.15 -30.99
N ASP A 111 5.58 -10.19 -30.68
CA ASP A 111 4.72 -9.53 -31.67
C ASP A 111 5.58 -8.77 -32.71
N MET A 112 6.58 -7.99 -32.25
CA MET A 112 7.52 -7.31 -33.15
C MET A 112 8.36 -8.27 -34.01
N LEU A 113 8.74 -9.43 -33.48
CA LEU A 113 9.46 -10.46 -34.23
C LEU A 113 8.56 -11.08 -35.29
N SER A 114 7.30 -11.40 -34.97
CA SER A 114 6.37 -11.98 -35.93
C SER A 114 6.07 -11.04 -37.10
N LEU A 115 5.90 -9.74 -36.83
CA LEU A 115 5.73 -8.73 -37.87
C LEU A 115 6.97 -8.57 -38.75
N GLN A 116 8.17 -8.64 -38.15
CA GLN A 116 9.42 -8.57 -38.92
C GLN A 116 9.63 -9.83 -39.75
N ASP A 117 9.34 -11.02 -39.23
CA ASP A 117 9.44 -12.27 -39.97
C ASP A 117 8.45 -12.30 -41.14
N GLU A 118 7.23 -11.80 -40.97
CA GLU A 118 6.25 -11.71 -42.07
C GLU A 118 6.69 -10.71 -43.16
N GLN A 119 7.32 -9.58 -42.76
CA GLN A 119 7.90 -8.63 -43.70
C GLN A 119 9.12 -9.19 -44.41
N LEU A 120 10.01 -9.87 -43.68
CA LEU A 120 11.18 -10.53 -44.22
C LEU A 120 10.79 -11.68 -45.15
N GLU A 121 9.73 -12.42 -44.87
CA GLU A 121 9.22 -13.47 -45.76
C GLU A 121 8.64 -12.88 -47.05
N LYS A 122 7.96 -11.73 -46.98
CA LYS A 122 7.51 -10.97 -48.17
C LYS A 122 8.69 -10.43 -48.99
N LEU A 123 9.76 -9.97 -48.34
CA LEU A 123 11.00 -9.48 -48.97
C LEU A 123 11.85 -10.63 -49.55
N ARG A 124 11.89 -11.79 -48.89
CA ARG A 124 12.54 -13.03 -49.34
C ARG A 124 11.76 -13.74 -50.45
N ASN A 125 10.79 -13.08 -51.07
CA ASN A 125 10.22 -13.56 -52.32
C ASN A 125 11.20 -13.14 -53.44
N PRO A 126 11.75 -14.06 -54.25
CA PRO A 126 12.72 -13.71 -55.32
C PRO A 126 12.17 -12.68 -56.32
N LYS A 127 10.85 -12.52 -56.38
CA LYS A 127 10.20 -11.46 -57.16
C LYS A 127 10.41 -10.05 -56.59
N SER A 128 10.60 -9.88 -55.28
CA SER A 128 10.82 -8.58 -54.63
C SER A 128 12.17 -7.99 -55.01
N GLU A 129 13.24 -8.79 -54.95
CA GLU A 129 14.58 -8.35 -55.40
C GLU A 129 14.60 -8.02 -56.89
N LEU A 130 13.91 -8.80 -57.73
CA LEU A 130 13.78 -8.52 -59.16
C LEU A 130 12.98 -7.23 -59.45
N VAL A 131 11.92 -6.96 -58.68
CA VAL A 131 11.15 -5.71 -58.78
C VAL A 131 12.00 -4.52 -58.32
N PHE A 132 12.78 -4.67 -57.25
CA PHE A 132 13.68 -3.64 -56.76
C PHE A 132 14.79 -3.33 -57.78
N ALA A 133 15.49 -4.34 -58.26
CA ALA A 133 16.51 -4.20 -59.30
C ALA A 133 15.93 -3.61 -60.60
N GLY A 134 14.73 -4.06 -61.00
CA GLY A 134 14.00 -3.50 -62.13
C GLY A 134 13.66 -2.01 -61.97
N GLY A 135 13.25 -1.59 -60.77
CA GLY A 135 12.98 -0.19 -60.44
C GLY A 135 14.22 0.70 -60.55
N VAL A 136 15.37 0.22 -60.06
CA VAL A 136 16.64 0.96 -60.16
C VAL A 136 17.07 1.13 -61.62
N VAL A 137 17.05 0.05 -62.40
CA VAL A 137 17.43 0.10 -63.84
C VAL A 137 16.47 0.99 -64.62
N ALA A 138 15.18 0.91 -64.36
CA ALA A 138 14.18 1.77 -65.00
C ALA A 138 14.40 3.25 -64.68
N GLY A 139 14.73 3.60 -63.44
CA GLY A 139 15.03 4.97 -63.02
C GLY A 139 16.28 5.55 -63.69
N ILE A 140 17.35 4.75 -63.80
CA ILE A 140 18.55 5.14 -64.54
C ILE A 140 18.23 5.33 -66.03
N GLY A 141 17.45 4.42 -66.63
CA GLY A 141 16.99 4.56 -68.02
C GLY A 141 16.19 5.83 -68.26
N LEU A 142 15.26 6.15 -67.35
CA LEU A 142 14.43 7.36 -67.41
C LEU A 142 15.25 8.65 -67.34
N THR A 143 16.25 8.71 -66.46
CA THR A 143 17.12 9.89 -66.33
C THR A 143 18.00 10.10 -67.55
N VAL A 144 18.56 9.03 -68.13
CA VAL A 144 19.33 9.09 -69.38
C VAL A 144 18.44 9.52 -70.55
N LEU A 145 17.23 8.95 -70.66
CA LEU A 145 16.25 9.33 -71.69
C LEU A 145 15.84 10.79 -71.59
N ALA A 146 15.55 11.28 -70.38
CA ALA A 146 15.18 12.67 -70.15
C ALA A 146 16.33 13.62 -70.56
N GLY A 147 17.57 13.30 -70.18
CA GLY A 147 18.75 14.07 -70.59
C GLY A 147 18.93 14.13 -72.11
N TRP A 148 18.74 13.00 -72.80
CA TRP A 148 18.82 12.95 -74.27
C TRP A 148 17.68 13.71 -74.95
N ALA A 149 16.45 13.61 -74.44
CA ALA A 149 15.30 14.33 -74.97
C ALA A 149 15.45 15.85 -74.82
N ILE A 150 15.94 16.32 -73.67
CA ILE A 150 16.24 17.75 -73.44
C ILE A 150 17.37 18.19 -74.36
N GLY A 151 18.42 17.38 -74.55
CA GLY A 151 19.51 17.68 -75.47
C GLY A 151 19.07 17.78 -76.93
N GLN A 152 18.10 16.97 -77.36
CA GLN A 152 17.48 17.10 -78.68
C GLN A 152 16.62 18.36 -78.78
N ALA A 153 15.78 18.65 -77.77
CA ALA A 153 14.93 19.82 -77.76
C ALA A 153 15.73 21.14 -77.73
N ALA A 154 16.87 21.17 -77.05
CA ALA A 154 17.76 22.33 -76.99
C ALA A 154 18.56 22.56 -78.29
N ASN A 155 18.79 21.51 -79.08
CA ASN A 155 19.49 21.59 -80.37
C ASN A 155 18.53 21.62 -81.58
N ALA A 156 17.22 21.59 -81.34
CA ALA A 156 16.23 21.79 -82.39
C ALA A 156 16.28 23.27 -82.83
N PRO A 157 16.40 23.57 -84.14
CA PRO A 157 16.46 24.95 -84.62
C PRO A 157 15.15 25.66 -84.28
N SER A 158 15.26 26.79 -83.57
CA SER A 158 14.14 27.69 -83.34
C SER A 158 13.74 28.35 -84.66
N ASN A 159 12.61 27.93 -85.22
CA ASN A 159 11.91 28.61 -86.31
C ASN A 159 10.96 29.69 -85.78
#